data_AF-A0A2R6E176-F1
#
_entry.id   AF-A0A2R6E176-F1
#
_cell.length_a   1.000
_cell.length_b   1.000
_cell.length_c   1.000
_cell.angle_alpha   90.00
_cell.angle_beta   90.00
_cell.angle_gamma   90.00
#
_symmetry.space_group_name_H-M   'P 1'
#
loop_
_entity.id
_entity.type
_entity.pdbx_description
1 polymer ?
#
loop_
_entity_poly.entity_id
_entity_poly.type
_entity_poly.pdbx_seq_one_letter_code
_entity_poly.pdbx_strand_id
1 'polypeptide(L)'
;MTENATTRTNRPSKRRRYRTIMYGSLAVGFVGYVAGLRAELPVVALGVYWVGFLGFLAVWKGSSVTLYDERHEAMEAKTAKRTLSVAGAALILVAPTMPALQSAGYELPTLAEGGLYGYAVLFGVYGLLYAVIRLRN
;
A
#
# COMPACT_ATOMS: atom_id res chain seq x y z
N MET A 1 13.95 12.35 41.91
CA MET A 1 13.35 11.18 41.22
C MET A 1 12.07 11.61 40.49
N THR A 2 12.16 12.20 39.28
CA THR A 2 10.98 12.65 38.51
C THR A 2 11.12 12.41 36.99
N GLU A 3 12.25 11.91 36.52
CA GLU A 3 12.60 11.79 35.10
C GLU A 3 11.96 10.58 34.38
N ASN A 4 11.40 9.64 35.14
CA ASN A 4 10.91 8.36 34.60
C ASN A 4 9.43 8.38 34.16
N ALA A 5 8.62 9.33 34.62
CA ALA A 5 7.18 9.35 34.34
C ALA A 5 6.84 10.05 33.01
N THR A 6 7.55 11.13 32.66
CA THR A 6 7.35 11.92 31.43
C THR A 6 7.87 11.22 30.18
N THR A 7 8.91 10.39 30.32
CA THR A 7 9.55 9.67 29.20
C THR A 7 8.72 8.47 28.72
N ARG A 8 8.03 7.78 29.64
CA ARG A 8 7.21 6.58 29.33
C ARG A 8 5.92 6.91 28.59
N THR A 9 5.29 8.06 28.88
CA THR A 9 4.02 8.49 28.26
C THR A 9 4.21 9.13 26.88
N ASN A 10 5.34 9.81 26.64
CA ASN A 10 5.62 10.50 25.38
C ASN A 10 6.06 9.59 24.22
N ARG A 11 6.66 8.42 24.51
CA ARG A 11 7.19 7.52 23.48
C ARG A 11 6.09 6.85 22.62
N PRO A 12 5.00 6.28 23.19
CA PRO A 12 3.90 5.74 22.38
C PRO A 12 3.11 6.82 21.63
N SER A 13 2.98 8.03 22.18
CA SER A 13 2.26 9.14 21.52
C SER A 13 3.02 9.69 20.30
N LYS A 14 4.35 9.85 20.39
CA LYS A 14 5.20 10.25 19.25
C LYS A 14 5.16 9.22 18.12
N ARG A 15 5.27 7.92 18.43
CA ARG A 15 5.21 6.83 17.43
C ARG A 15 3.88 6.82 16.67
N ARG A 16 2.76 6.95 17.38
CA ARG A 16 1.43 7.03 16.76
C ARG A 16 1.32 8.27 15.86
N ARG A 17 1.82 9.42 16.31
CA ARG A 17 1.80 10.67 15.55
C ARG A 17 2.61 10.57 14.25
N TYR A 18 3.84 10.08 14.30
CA TYR A 18 4.65 9.89 13.09
C TYR A 18 3.99 8.93 12.10
N ARG A 19 3.40 7.83 12.59
CA ARG A 19 2.67 6.88 11.73
C ARG A 19 1.44 7.51 11.10
N THR A 20 0.66 8.29 11.85
CA THR A 20 -0.50 9.01 11.32
C THR A 20 -0.10 10.06 10.30
N ILE A 21 1.01 10.79 10.50
CA ILE A 21 1.50 11.76 9.52
C ILE A 21 2.01 11.04 8.27
N MET A 22 2.75 9.95 8.43
CA MET A 22 3.31 9.17 7.32
C MET A 22 2.20 8.63 6.40
N TYR A 23 1.23 7.90 6.94
CA TYR A 23 0.11 7.40 6.13
C TYR A 23 -0.89 8.49 5.77
N GLY A 24 -0.99 9.54 6.58
CA GLY A 24 -1.83 10.70 6.31
C GLY A 24 -1.35 11.48 5.09
N SER A 25 -0.04 11.69 4.92
CA SER A 25 0.52 12.36 3.74
C SER A 25 0.27 11.55 2.47
N LEU A 26 0.39 10.23 2.54
CA LEU A 26 0.11 9.34 1.42
C LEU A 26 -1.39 9.35 1.07
N ALA A 27 -2.27 9.29 2.08
CA ALA A 27 -3.71 9.34 1.90
C ALA A 27 -4.16 10.68 1.28
N VAL A 28 -3.65 11.81 1.80
CA VAL A 28 -3.93 13.14 1.26
C VAL A 28 -3.40 13.27 -0.17
N GLY A 29 -2.18 12.80 -0.45
CA GLY A 29 -1.62 12.79 -1.80
C GLY A 29 -2.47 11.99 -2.80
N PHE A 30 -2.94 10.81 -2.40
CA PHE A 30 -3.80 9.97 -3.23
C PHE A 30 -5.19 10.58 -3.45
N VAL A 31 -5.84 11.07 -2.39
CA VAL A 31 -7.17 11.73 -2.52
C VAL A 31 -7.06 12.99 -3.38
N GLY A 32 -6.01 13.79 -3.18
CA GLY A 32 -5.73 14.97 -3.99
C GLY A 32 -5.47 14.65 -5.45
N TYR A 33 -4.75 13.55 -5.73
CA TYR A 33 -4.57 13.04 -7.10
C TYR A 33 -5.91 12.71 -7.76
N VAL A 34 -6.75 11.91 -7.10
CA VAL A 34 -8.06 11.53 -7.65
C VAL A 34 -8.95 12.76 -7.86
N ALA A 35 -8.96 13.71 -6.92
CA ALA A 35 -9.71 14.95 -7.07
C ALA A 35 -9.20 15.82 -8.23
N GLY A 36 -7.88 15.93 -8.38
CA GLY A 36 -7.26 16.70 -9.46
C GLY A 36 -7.52 16.09 -10.85
N LEU A 37 -7.54 14.75 -10.96
CA LEU A 37 -7.94 14.08 -12.19
C LEU A 37 -9.40 14.39 -12.57
N ARG A 38 -10.31 14.42 -11.59
CA ARG A 38 -11.72 14.79 -11.83
C ARG A 38 -11.92 16.26 -12.19
N ALA A 39 -10.99 17.12 -11.81
CA ALA A 39 -10.96 18.53 -12.15
C ALA A 39 -10.20 18.82 -13.46
N GLU A 40 -9.83 17.79 -14.23
CA GLU A 40 -9.09 17.92 -15.50
C GLU A 40 -7.71 18.60 -15.36
N LEU A 41 -7.09 18.50 -14.18
CA LEU A 41 -5.78 19.06 -13.87
C LEU A 41 -4.74 17.94 -13.65
N PRO A 42 -4.38 17.15 -14.68
CA PRO A 42 -3.57 15.94 -14.51
C PRO A 42 -2.15 16.23 -13.98
N VAL A 43 -1.53 17.33 -14.41
CA VAL A 43 -0.19 17.71 -13.96
C VAL A 43 -0.20 18.13 -12.48
N VAL A 44 -1.22 18.89 -12.07
CA VAL A 44 -1.38 19.31 -10.67
C VAL A 44 -1.68 18.10 -9.79
N ALA A 45 -2.58 17.21 -10.24
CA ALA A 45 -2.88 15.96 -9.55
C ALA A 45 -1.60 15.16 -9.30
N LEU A 46 -0.77 14.97 -10.33
CA LEU A 46 0.49 14.26 -10.25
C LEU A 46 1.47 14.94 -9.27
N GLY A 47 1.56 16.26 -9.29
CA GLY A 47 2.36 17.03 -8.33
C GLY A 47 1.92 16.79 -6.88
N VAL A 48 0.62 16.82 -6.60
CA VAL A 48 0.05 16.56 -5.26
C VAL A 48 0.36 15.14 -4.79
N TYR A 49 0.24 14.16 -5.68
CA TYR A 49 0.63 12.78 -5.39
C TYR A 49 2.11 12.69 -4.96
N TRP A 50 3.01 13.27 -5.75
CA TRP A 50 4.44 13.25 -5.47
C TRP A 50 4.79 13.97 -4.16
N VAL A 51 4.16 15.10 -3.87
CA VAL A 51 4.36 15.79 -2.58
C VAL A 51 3.92 14.90 -1.41
N GLY A 52 2.77 14.21 -1.52
CA GLY A 52 2.32 13.26 -0.50
C GLY A 52 3.27 12.09 -0.30
N PHE A 53 3.80 11.53 -1.41
CA PHE A 53 4.78 10.45 -1.41
C PHE A 53 6.14 10.88 -0.83
N LEU A 54 6.65 12.05 -1.21
CA LEU A 54 7.88 12.60 -0.64
C LEU A 54 7.72 12.91 0.85
N GLY A 55 6.55 13.38 1.28
CA GLY A 55 6.22 13.53 2.69
C GLY A 55 6.25 12.20 3.45
N PHE A 56 5.74 11.13 2.83
CA PHE A 56 5.83 9.77 3.37
C PHE A 56 7.30 9.36 3.53
N LEU A 57 8.13 9.52 2.50
CA LEU A 57 9.55 9.17 2.54
C LEU A 57 10.33 9.99 3.58
N ALA A 58 10.03 11.28 3.70
CA ALA A 58 10.67 12.16 4.68
C ALA A 58 10.39 11.70 6.11
N VAL A 59 9.15 11.30 6.43
CA VAL A 59 8.81 10.78 7.75
C VAL A 59 9.41 9.39 7.97
N TRP A 60 9.37 8.52 6.96
CA TRP A 60 9.91 7.16 7.04
C TRP A 60 11.42 7.17 7.34
N LYS A 61 12.20 7.93 6.56
CA LYS A 61 13.67 8.05 6.75
C LYS A 61 14.07 8.95 7.92
N GLY A 62 13.25 9.96 8.24
CA GLY A 62 13.54 10.94 9.28
C GLY A 62 13.10 10.54 10.69
N SER A 63 12.32 9.46 10.85
CA SER A 63 11.85 9.03 12.17
C SER A 63 12.96 8.32 12.96
N SER A 64 13.30 8.84 14.15
CA SER A 64 14.31 8.26 15.05
C SER A 64 13.78 7.17 15.99
N VAL A 65 12.57 6.66 15.71
CA VAL A 65 11.84 5.72 16.57
C VAL A 65 11.49 4.49 15.76
N THR A 66 11.68 3.29 16.32
CA THR A 66 11.22 2.04 15.71
C THR A 66 9.69 2.06 15.56
N LEU A 67 9.23 2.39 14.35
CA LEU A 67 7.81 2.52 14.01
C LEU A 67 7.07 1.18 14.01
N TYR A 68 7.80 0.07 13.97
CA TYR A 68 7.31 -1.31 14.01
C TYR A 68 7.89 -2.02 15.24
N ASP A 69 7.05 -2.83 15.86
CA ASP A 69 7.35 -3.63 17.05
C ASP A 69 7.03 -5.08 16.66
N GLU A 70 7.64 -6.07 17.30
CA GLU A 70 7.54 -7.49 16.88
C GLU A 70 6.09 -7.95 16.78
N ARG A 71 5.23 -7.48 17.71
CA ARG A 71 3.80 -7.79 17.71
C ARG A 71 3.06 -7.22 16.49
N HIS A 72 3.46 -6.03 16.02
CA HIS A 72 2.87 -5.43 14.83
C HIS A 72 3.34 -6.13 13.56
N GLU A 73 4.62 -6.47 13.47
CA GLU A 73 5.18 -7.20 12.33
C GLU A 73 4.54 -8.58 12.18
N ALA A 74 4.35 -9.31 13.30
CA ALA A 74 3.63 -10.58 13.29
C ALA A 74 2.18 -10.45 12.82
N MET A 75 1.51 -9.34 13.17
CA MET A 75 0.15 -9.06 12.71
C MET A 75 0.12 -8.71 11.22
N GLU A 76 1.06 -7.89 10.76
CA GLU A 76 1.18 -7.51 9.34
C GLU A 76 1.49 -8.71 8.47
N ALA A 77 2.40 -9.60 8.87
CA ALA A 77 2.70 -10.83 8.16
C ALA A 77 1.45 -11.73 8.01
N LYS A 78 0.66 -11.88 9.09
CA LYS A 78 -0.59 -12.64 9.05
C LYS A 78 -1.64 -12.00 8.15
N THR A 79 -1.79 -10.68 8.23
CA THR A 79 -2.75 -9.94 7.41
C THR A 79 -2.35 -9.97 5.94
N ALA A 80 -1.08 -9.71 5.62
CA ALA A 80 -0.56 -9.74 4.25
C ALA A 80 -0.78 -11.11 3.60
N LYS A 81 -0.48 -12.20 4.32
CA LYS A 81 -0.77 -13.56 3.85
C LYS A 81 -2.25 -13.74 3.53
N ARG A 82 -3.15 -13.37 4.45
CA ARG A 82 -4.61 -13.50 4.25
C ARG A 82 -5.10 -12.63 3.09
N THR A 83 -4.65 -11.39 2.99
CA THR A 83 -5.02 -10.47 1.91
C THR A 83 -4.61 -11.03 0.55
N LEU A 84 -3.37 -11.53 0.43
CA LEU A 84 -2.90 -12.16 -0.82
C LEU A 84 -3.69 -13.43 -1.14
N SER A 85 -4.04 -14.26 -0.15
CA SER A 85 -4.88 -15.44 -0.39
C SER A 85 -6.28 -15.08 -0.88
N VAL A 86 -6.92 -14.08 -0.27
CA VAL A 86 -8.27 -13.63 -0.69
C VAL A 86 -8.21 -12.97 -2.08
N ALA A 87 -7.22 -12.12 -2.34
CA ALA A 87 -7.02 -11.51 -3.66
C ALA A 87 -6.76 -12.58 -4.74
N GLY A 88 -5.94 -13.59 -4.43
CA GLY A 88 -5.68 -14.71 -5.32
C GLY A 88 -6.93 -15.52 -5.64
N ALA A 89 -7.75 -15.83 -4.62
CA ALA A 89 -9.03 -16.52 -4.81
C ALA A 89 -9.99 -15.71 -5.70
N ALA A 90 -10.07 -14.39 -5.50
CA ALA A 90 -10.86 -13.52 -6.36
C ALA A 90 -10.36 -13.52 -7.81
N LEU A 91 -9.05 -13.49 -8.03
CA LEU A 91 -8.46 -13.52 -9.38
C LEU A 91 -8.69 -14.83 -10.11
N ILE A 92 -8.71 -15.97 -9.41
CA ILE A 92 -9.05 -17.27 -10.01
C ILE A 92 -10.45 -17.24 -10.62
N LEU A 93 -11.37 -16.47 -10.05
CA LEU A 93 -12.71 -16.28 -10.60
C LEU A 93 -12.72 -15.20 -11.69
N VAL A 94 -12.15 -14.03 -11.42
CA VAL A 94 -12.25 -12.86 -12.31
C VAL A 94 -11.44 -13.03 -13.61
N ALA A 95 -10.21 -13.56 -13.53
CA ALA A 95 -9.31 -13.67 -14.68
C ALA A 95 -9.88 -14.52 -15.83
N PRO A 96 -10.44 -15.73 -15.61
CA PRO A 96 -11.03 -16.51 -16.70
C PRO A 96 -12.40 -15.99 -17.17
N THR A 97 -13.15 -15.26 -16.33
CA THR A 97 -14.42 -14.66 -16.74
C THR A 97 -14.24 -13.58 -17.80
N MET A 98 -13.14 -12.83 -17.79
CA MET A 98 -12.88 -11.76 -18.77
C MET A 98 -12.85 -12.23 -20.23
N PRO A 99 -11.98 -13.18 -20.64
CA PRO A 99 -11.97 -13.65 -22.03
C PRO A 99 -13.28 -14.36 -22.41
N ALA A 100 -13.98 -14.98 -21.47
CA ALA A 100 -15.30 -15.57 -21.71
C ALA A 100 -16.39 -14.52 -21.98
N LEU A 101 -16.34 -13.37 -21.30
CA LEU A 101 -17.24 -12.25 -21.58
C LEU A 101 -16.91 -11.57 -22.91
N GLN A 102 -15.62 -11.40 -23.22
CA GLN A 102 -15.18 -10.86 -24.51
C GLN A 102 -15.63 -11.76 -25.68
N SER A 103 -15.50 -13.08 -25.55
CA SER A 103 -15.95 -14.02 -26.59
C SER A 103 -17.47 -14.05 -26.76
N ALA A 104 -18.21 -13.69 -25.70
CA ALA A 104 -19.65 -13.48 -25.75
C ALA A 104 -20.06 -12.08 -26.28
N GLY A 105 -19.10 -11.25 -26.69
CA GLY A 105 -19.36 -9.93 -27.30
C GLY A 105 -19.54 -8.78 -26.31
N TYR A 106 -19.20 -8.96 -25.03
CA TYR A 106 -19.24 -7.88 -24.04
C TYR A 106 -17.95 -7.06 -24.06
N GLU A 107 -18.09 -5.73 -24.08
CA GLU A 107 -16.95 -4.82 -23.89
C GLU A 107 -16.55 -4.75 -22.42
N LEU A 108 -15.25 -4.92 -22.16
CA LEU A 108 -14.71 -4.78 -20.82
C LEU A 108 -14.20 -3.34 -20.60
N PRO A 109 -14.43 -2.76 -19.41
CA PRO A 109 -13.86 -1.47 -19.09
C PRO A 109 -12.33 -1.58 -19.04
N THR A 110 -11.62 -0.64 -19.65
CA THR A 110 -10.13 -0.56 -19.68
C THR A 110 -9.49 -0.63 -18.29
N LEU A 111 -10.19 -0.15 -17.26
CA LEU A 111 -9.75 -0.26 -15.87
C LEU A 111 -9.63 -1.71 -15.38
N ALA A 112 -10.47 -2.62 -15.90
CA ALA A 112 -10.47 -4.02 -15.50
C ALA A 112 -9.25 -4.76 -16.05
N GLU A 113 -8.86 -4.47 -17.29
CA GLU A 113 -7.62 -4.97 -17.90
C GLU A 113 -6.38 -4.45 -17.16
N GLY A 114 -6.33 -3.13 -16.91
CA GLY A 114 -5.25 -2.51 -16.12
C GLY A 114 -5.14 -3.11 -14.71
N GLY A 115 -6.28 -3.41 -14.08
CA GLY A 115 -6.35 -4.07 -12.79
C GLY A 115 -5.72 -5.46 -12.79
N LEU A 116 -5.99 -6.29 -13.81
CA LEU A 116 -5.39 -7.61 -13.95
C LEU A 116 -3.86 -7.53 -14.08
N TYR A 117 -3.35 -6.60 -14.90
CA TYR A 117 -1.90 -6.39 -15.00
C TYR A 117 -1.27 -5.96 -13.67
N GLY A 118 -1.94 -5.08 -12.92
CA GLY A 118 -1.50 -4.67 -11.58
C GLY A 118 -1.39 -5.85 -10.61
N TYR A 119 -2.39 -6.73 -10.59
CA TYR A 119 -2.34 -7.95 -9.79
C TYR A 119 -1.29 -8.94 -10.29
N ALA A 120 -1.11 -9.10 -11.61
CA ALA A 120 -0.08 -9.96 -12.18
C ALA A 120 1.32 -9.52 -11.74
N VAL A 121 1.60 -8.21 -11.76
CA VAL A 121 2.86 -7.66 -11.22
C VAL A 121 2.98 -7.92 -9.72
N LEU A 122 1.93 -7.67 -8.93
CA LEU A 122 1.95 -7.90 -7.48
C LEU A 122 2.29 -9.34 -7.12
N PHE A 123 1.60 -10.32 -7.71
CA PHE A 123 1.84 -11.74 -7.47
C PHE A 123 3.17 -12.22 -8.06
N GLY A 124 3.56 -11.70 -9.22
CA GLY A 124 4.86 -11.99 -9.83
C GLY A 124 6.03 -11.54 -8.95
N VAL A 125 5.99 -10.31 -8.44
CA VAL A 125 6.99 -9.79 -7.51
C VAL A 125 7.00 -10.61 -6.21
N TYR A 126 5.83 -10.93 -5.67
CA TYR A 126 5.75 -11.80 -4.48
C TYR A 126 6.41 -13.16 -4.71
N GLY A 127 6.09 -13.84 -5.81
CA GLY A 127 6.66 -15.14 -6.17
C GLY A 127 8.17 -15.07 -6.39
N LEU A 128 8.65 -14.04 -7.09
CA LEU A 128 10.07 -13.81 -7.33
C LEU A 128 10.83 -13.61 -6.00
N LEU A 129 10.35 -12.72 -5.14
CA LEU A 129 10.98 -12.47 -3.84
C LEU A 129 10.95 -13.72 -2.96
N TYR A 130 9.85 -14.46 -2.95
CA TYR A 130 9.75 -15.73 -2.23
C TYR A 130 10.81 -16.73 -2.71
N ALA A 131 10.94 -16.90 -4.04
CA ALA A 131 11.93 -17.80 -4.62
C ALA A 131 13.37 -17.36 -4.26
N VAL A 132 13.70 -16.08 -4.41
CA VAL A 132 15.02 -15.53 -4.06
C VAL A 132 15.36 -15.77 -2.59
N ILE A 133 14.42 -15.47 -1.67
CA ILE A 133 14.63 -15.68 -0.24
C ILE A 133 14.77 -17.17 0.07
N ARG A 134 13.94 -18.02 -0.55
CA ARG A 134 13.99 -19.48 -0.35
C ARG A 134 15.28 -20.11 -0.86
N LEU A 135 15.87 -19.59 -1.92
CA LEU A 135 17.14 -20.08 -2.47
C LEU A 135 18.36 -19.61 -1.66
N ARG A 136 18.22 -18.50 -0.93
CA ARG A 136 19.28 -17.95 -0.07
C ARG A 136 19.31 -18.57 1.34
N ASN A 137 18.21 -19.20 1.76
CA ASN A 137 18.04 -19.87 3.06
C ASN A 137 18.02 -21.39 2.93
#